data_AF-K1XQE6-F1
#
_entry.id   AF-K1XQE6-F1
#
_cell.length_a   1.000
_cell.length_b   1.000
_cell.length_c   1.000
_cell.angle_alpha   90.00
_cell.angle_beta   90.00
_cell.angle_gamma   90.00
#
_symmetry.space_group_name_H-M   'P 1'
#
loop_
_entity.id
_entity.type
_entity.pdbx_description
1 polymer ?
#
loop_
_entity_poly.entity_id
_entity_poly.type
_entity_poly.pdbx_seq_one_letter_code
_entity_poly.pdbx_strand_id
1 'polypeptide(L)'
;MLPHDKLLELLNNDNPRQIKFDRTNVTFSNPIENIGEGYNTRINVDSVPGGGFLGNVDVFYHRINLADLGNDIWLFSDMPFTEDMIISMLNTSRNAFLLASDLDAMAVPIMAVGDIRSIVFTTQPNSVNWIGSNNAMLIIGFPGIVSRLDLFLNTTLPSTL
;
A
#
# COMPACT_ATOMS: atom_id res chain seq x y z
N MET A 1 -12.15 -5.89 9.85
CA MET A 1 -13.19 -5.14 9.11
C MET A 1 -12.65 -4.89 7.72
N LEU A 2 -13.38 -5.26 6.66
CA LEU A 2 -12.86 -5.12 5.30
C LEU A 2 -12.83 -3.64 4.89
N PRO A 3 -11.94 -3.20 3.97
CA PRO A 3 -11.82 -1.80 3.57
C PRO A 3 -13.15 -1.16 3.13
N HIS A 4 -14.01 -1.91 2.44
CA HIS A 4 -15.33 -1.43 2.01
C HIS A 4 -16.36 -1.27 3.14
N ASP A 5 -16.19 -1.93 4.29
CA ASP A 5 -17.15 -1.79 5.40
C ASP A 5 -17.03 -0.39 6.04
N LYS A 6 -15.84 0.22 5.99
CA LYS A 6 -15.63 1.61 6.41
C LYS A 6 -16.32 2.61 5.48
N LEU A 7 -16.29 2.38 4.17
CA LEU A 7 -16.99 3.23 3.20
C LEU A 7 -18.50 3.14 3.37
N LEU A 8 -19.03 1.94 3.62
CA LEU A 8 -20.45 1.74 3.93
C LEU A 8 -20.84 2.43 5.24
N GLU A 9 -19.98 2.39 6.26
CA GLU A 9 -20.21 3.10 7.52
C GLU A 9 -20.25 4.62 7.31
N LEU A 10 -19.26 5.18 6.61
CA LEU A 10 -19.24 6.61 6.26
C LEU A 10 -20.49 7.00 5.46
N LEU A 11 -20.83 6.25 4.42
CA LEU A 11 -22.00 6.51 3.58
C LEU A 11 -23.31 6.49 4.40
N ASN A 12 -23.47 5.51 5.30
CA ASN A 12 -24.64 5.41 6.17
C ASN A 12 -24.68 6.54 7.21
N ASN A 13 -23.53 6.95 7.76
CA ASN A 13 -23.44 8.05 8.71
C ASN A 13 -23.79 9.40 8.06
N ASP A 14 -23.36 9.61 6.82
CA ASP A 14 -23.64 10.83 6.05
C ASP A 14 -25.09 10.87 5.53
N ASN A 15 -25.76 9.71 5.47
CA ASN A 15 -27.11 9.57 4.93
C ASN A 15 -28.07 8.82 5.88
N PRO A 16 -28.26 9.28 7.13
CA PRO A 16 -28.94 8.51 8.18
C PRO A 16 -30.44 8.32 7.97
N ARG A 17 -31.05 9.02 7.00
CA ARG A 17 -32.49 8.97 6.71
C ARG A 17 -32.84 8.07 5.53
N GLN A 18 -31.85 7.50 4.84
CA GLN A 18 -32.08 6.59 3.72
C GLN A 18 -32.13 5.13 4.18
N ILE A 19 -32.56 4.23 3.28
CA ILE A 19 -32.38 2.79 3.49
C ILE A 19 -30.89 2.54 3.75
N LYS A 20 -30.60 1.70 4.75
CA LYS A 20 -29.21 1.37 5.09
C LYS A 20 -28.50 0.82 3.86
N PHE A 21 -27.41 1.47 3.48
CA PHE A 21 -26.54 1.01 2.42
C PHE A 21 -25.77 -0.23 2.88
N ASP A 22 -25.74 -1.24 2.02
CA ASP A 22 -24.97 -2.45 2.21
C ASP A 22 -24.48 -3.01 0.86
N ARG A 23 -23.67 -4.07 0.90
CA ARG A 23 -23.07 -4.64 -0.31
C ARG A 23 -24.06 -5.24 -1.30
N THR A 24 -25.33 -5.41 -0.92
CA THR A 24 -26.37 -5.99 -1.78
C THR A 24 -27.16 -4.93 -2.54
N ASN A 25 -27.13 -3.68 -2.08
CA ASN A 25 -27.90 -2.58 -2.67
C ASN A 25 -27.04 -1.48 -3.31
N VAL A 26 -25.72 -1.51 -3.13
CA VAL A 26 -24.81 -0.57 -3.79
C VAL A 26 -23.59 -1.22 -4.43
N THR A 27 -23.08 -0.57 -5.46
CA THR A 27 -21.77 -0.85 -6.06
C THR A 27 -20.88 0.39 -5.97
N PHE A 28 -19.59 0.17 -5.74
CA PHE A 28 -18.58 1.23 -5.68
C PHE A 28 -17.86 1.34 -7.02
N SER A 29 -17.73 2.55 -7.54
CA SER A 29 -16.88 2.85 -8.69
C SER A 29 -15.39 2.74 -8.31
N ASN A 30 -14.50 2.94 -9.28
CA ASN A 30 -13.11 3.21 -8.95
C ASN A 30 -12.99 4.57 -8.22
N PRO A 31 -12.09 4.70 -7.23
CA PRO A 31 -11.78 5.97 -6.59
C PRO A 31 -11.21 7.00 -7.58
N ILE A 32 -11.48 8.28 -7.31
CA ILE A 32 -10.99 9.44 -8.05
C ILE A 32 -10.12 10.27 -7.09
N GLU A 33 -8.86 10.48 -7.47
CA GLU A 33 -7.87 11.24 -6.67
C GLU A 33 -7.96 12.76 -6.91
N ASN A 34 -7.39 13.55 -5.99
CA ASN A 34 -7.15 15.00 -6.10
C ASN A 34 -8.41 15.89 -6.18
N ILE A 35 -9.26 15.78 -5.16
CA ILE A 35 -10.57 16.46 -5.11
C ILE A 35 -10.62 17.79 -4.32
N GLY A 36 -9.55 18.25 -3.65
CA GLY A 36 -9.46 19.59 -3.05
C GLY A 36 -9.31 19.64 -1.52
N GLU A 37 -9.74 20.73 -0.88
CA GLU A 37 -9.52 20.97 0.56
C GLU A 37 -10.39 20.08 1.44
N GLY A 38 -9.75 19.31 2.33
CA GLY A 38 -10.41 18.48 3.34
C GLY A 38 -10.66 17.02 2.94
N TYR A 39 -10.43 16.63 1.68
CA TYR A 39 -10.47 15.22 1.22
C TYR A 39 -9.53 15.05 0.03
N ASN A 40 -8.85 13.91 -0.08
CA ASN A 40 -7.99 13.64 -1.24
C ASN A 40 -8.56 12.59 -2.20
N THR A 41 -9.66 11.92 -1.83
CA THR A 41 -10.29 10.87 -2.64
C THR A 41 -11.82 10.94 -2.61
N ARG A 42 -12.45 10.76 -3.78
CA ARG A 42 -13.90 10.56 -3.94
C ARG A 42 -14.17 9.18 -4.55
N ILE A 43 -15.25 8.52 -4.14
CA ILE A 43 -15.77 7.33 -4.81
C ILE A 43 -17.26 7.53 -5.07
N ASN A 44 -17.72 7.14 -6.27
CA ASN A 44 -19.14 7.17 -6.58
C ASN A 44 -19.78 5.84 -6.17
N VAL A 45 -20.95 5.94 -5.56
CA VAL A 45 -21.75 4.82 -5.11
C VAL A 45 -23.03 4.81 -5.90
N ASP A 46 -23.20 3.77 -6.71
CA ASP A 46 -24.37 3.59 -7.56
C ASP A 46 -25.34 2.58 -6.95
N SER A 47 -26.63 2.84 -7.12
CA SER A 47 -27.68 1.88 -6.73
C SER A 47 -27.64 0.61 -7.57
N VAL A 48 -27.77 -0.54 -6.90
CA VAL A 48 -28.07 -1.81 -7.58
C VAL A 48 -29.57 -1.85 -7.92
N PRO A 49 -29.96 -2.12 -9.18
CA PRO A 49 -31.37 -2.26 -9.55
C PRO A 49 -32.10 -3.27 -8.68
N GLY A 50 -33.22 -2.85 -8.06
CA GLY A 50 -34.00 -3.68 -7.15
C GLY A 50 -33.52 -3.69 -5.68
N GLY A 51 -32.44 -2.99 -5.36
CA GLY A 51 -31.86 -2.88 -4.00
C GLY A 51 -32.54 -1.86 -3.07
N GLY A 52 -33.59 -1.16 -3.53
CA GLY A 52 -34.37 -0.20 -2.73
C GLY A 52 -33.80 1.23 -2.67
N PHE A 53 -32.53 1.43 -2.97
CA PHE A 53 -31.93 2.74 -3.21
C PHE A 53 -32.01 3.08 -4.71
N LEU A 54 -32.20 4.36 -5.07
CA LEU A 54 -32.23 4.83 -6.45
C LEU A 54 -31.36 6.08 -6.59
N GLY A 55 -30.40 6.02 -7.50
CA GLY A 55 -29.50 7.14 -7.82
C GLY A 55 -28.06 6.84 -7.48
N ASN A 56 -27.27 7.92 -7.36
CA ASN A 56 -25.86 7.86 -7.06
C ASN A 56 -25.50 8.83 -5.92
N VAL A 57 -24.55 8.44 -5.08
CA VAL A 57 -24.01 9.26 -4.00
C VAL A 57 -22.49 9.27 -4.08
N ASP A 58 -21.88 10.44 -3.89
CA ASP A 58 -20.43 10.54 -3.76
C ASP A 58 -20.02 10.40 -2.29
N VAL A 59 -19.05 9.53 -2.01
CA VAL A 59 -18.40 9.40 -0.70
C VAL A 59 -17.02 10.02 -0.76
N PHE A 60 -16.74 10.95 0.15
CA PHE A 60 -15.47 11.68 0.25
C PHE A 60 -14.68 11.14 1.45
N TYR A 61 -13.39 10.86 1.24
CA TYR A 61 -12.53 10.31 2.29
C TYR A 61 -11.04 10.62 2.04
N HIS A 62 -10.21 10.28 3.02
CA HIS A 62 -8.76 10.40 2.94
C HIS A 62 -8.09 9.04 2.73
N ARG A 63 -7.14 8.99 1.80
CA ARG A 63 -6.16 7.91 1.64
C ARG A 63 -4.78 8.41 2.05
N ILE A 64 -3.93 7.52 2.56
CA ILE A 64 -2.53 7.83 2.84
C ILE A 64 -1.71 7.51 1.59
N ASN A 65 -0.77 8.37 1.19
CA ASN A 65 0.10 8.05 0.07
C ASN A 65 1.17 7.06 0.54
N LEU A 66 1.41 5.98 -0.23
CA LEU A 66 2.49 5.05 0.06
C LEU A 66 3.85 5.75 0.14
N ALA A 67 4.07 6.82 -0.62
CA ALA A 67 5.27 7.64 -0.55
C ALA A 67 5.48 8.26 0.85
N ASP A 68 4.41 8.47 1.62
CA ASP A 68 4.48 9.02 2.99
C ASP A 68 5.13 8.04 3.99
N LEU A 69 5.30 6.77 3.61
CA LEU A 69 6.10 5.80 4.39
C LEU A 69 7.61 6.14 4.41
N GLY A 70 8.05 7.06 3.55
CA GLY A 70 9.42 7.53 3.44
C GLY A 70 10.26 6.79 2.38
N ASN A 71 11.43 7.35 2.08
CA ASN A 71 12.28 6.95 0.94
C ASN A 71 13.44 6.00 1.30
N ASP A 72 13.61 5.66 2.59
CA ASP A 72 14.73 4.83 3.11
C ASP A 72 14.20 3.56 3.77
N ILE A 73 13.37 2.80 3.06
CA ILE A 73 12.82 1.54 3.58
C ILE A 73 13.80 0.41 3.28
N TRP A 74 14.44 -0.10 4.33
CA TRP A 74 15.38 -1.23 4.26
C TRP A 74 14.83 -2.41 5.06
N LEU A 75 14.58 -3.52 4.38
CA LEU A 75 14.04 -4.74 4.96
C LEU A 75 15.11 -5.83 4.93
N PHE A 76 15.38 -6.41 6.09
CA PHE A 76 16.42 -7.41 6.30
C PHE A 76 15.80 -8.75 6.69
N SER A 77 16.21 -9.83 6.02
CA SER A 77 15.79 -11.19 6.33
C SER A 77 16.98 -12.15 6.24
N ASP A 78 17.00 -13.19 7.05
CA ASP A 78 17.93 -14.32 6.92
C ASP A 78 17.39 -15.42 5.99
N MET A 79 16.14 -15.30 5.56
CA MET A 79 15.42 -16.20 4.66
C MET A 79 14.92 -15.48 3.40
N PRO A 80 14.60 -16.20 2.32
CA PRO A 80 13.91 -15.63 1.16
C PRO A 80 12.65 -14.86 1.54
N PHE A 81 12.46 -13.68 0.93
CA PHE A 81 11.29 -12.86 1.18
C PHE A 81 10.02 -13.49 0.60
N THR A 82 8.92 -13.30 1.31
CA THR A 82 7.56 -13.46 0.80
C THR A 82 6.83 -12.12 0.87
N GLU A 83 5.75 -11.99 0.10
CA GLU A 83 4.89 -10.80 0.12
C GLU A 83 4.35 -10.50 1.53
N ASP A 84 3.83 -11.52 2.22
CA ASP A 84 3.33 -11.38 3.60
C ASP A 84 4.42 -10.90 4.58
N MET A 85 5.67 -11.40 4.42
CA MET A 85 6.79 -10.95 5.23
C MET A 85 7.11 -9.47 4.98
N ILE A 86 7.17 -9.05 3.71
CA ILE A 86 7.43 -7.65 3.34
C ILE A 86 6.36 -6.74 3.96
N ILE A 87 5.08 -7.08 3.81
CA ILE A 87 3.96 -6.30 4.38
C ILE A 87 4.06 -6.25 5.91
N SER A 88 4.34 -7.38 6.57
CA SER A 88 4.49 -7.44 8.02
C SER A 88 5.63 -6.54 8.52
N MET A 89 6.77 -6.57 7.83
CA MET A 89 7.94 -5.74 8.17
C MET A 89 7.69 -4.25 7.89
N LEU A 90 6.99 -3.90 6.80
CA LEU A 90 6.56 -2.52 6.52
C LEU A 90 5.65 -1.99 7.64
N ASN A 91 4.63 -2.76 8.00
CA ASN A 91 3.70 -2.40 9.08
C ASN A 91 4.42 -2.21 10.41
N THR A 92 5.38 -3.09 10.73
CA THR A 92 6.16 -3.01 11.96
C THR A 92 7.13 -1.83 11.97
N SER A 93 7.87 -1.61 10.87
CA SER A 93 8.94 -0.60 10.79
C SER A 93 8.44 0.83 10.62
N ARG A 94 7.27 1.01 9.99
CA ARG A 94 6.68 2.32 9.70
C ARG A 94 5.38 2.59 10.46
N ASN A 95 5.00 1.70 11.37
CA ASN A 95 3.70 1.74 12.05
C ASN A 95 2.53 1.90 11.05
N ALA A 96 2.63 1.16 9.94
CA ALA A 96 1.63 1.14 8.88
C ALA A 96 0.58 0.04 9.15
N PHE A 97 -0.52 0.09 8.41
CA PHE A 97 -1.63 -0.86 8.49
C PHE A 97 -2.02 -1.37 7.10
N LEU A 98 -1.02 -1.67 6.27
CA LEU A 98 -1.18 -2.24 4.94
C LEU A 98 -1.71 -3.68 5.03
N LEU A 99 -2.69 -3.99 4.18
CA LEU A 99 -3.15 -5.35 3.92
C LEU A 99 -2.69 -5.77 2.52
N ALA A 100 -2.55 -7.07 2.26
CA ALA A 100 -2.24 -7.58 0.92
C ALA A 100 -3.30 -7.14 -0.11
N SER A 101 -4.57 -7.04 0.29
CA SER A 101 -5.65 -6.52 -0.56
C SER A 101 -5.52 -5.04 -0.92
N ASP A 102 -4.63 -4.29 -0.26
CA ASP A 102 -4.38 -2.88 -0.60
C ASP A 102 -3.35 -2.72 -1.73
N LEU A 103 -2.60 -3.78 -2.05
CA LEU A 103 -1.47 -3.74 -2.98
C LEU A 103 -1.73 -4.60 -4.22
N ASP A 104 -1.26 -4.14 -5.38
CA ASP A 104 -1.12 -5.01 -6.54
C ASP A 104 -0.16 -6.15 -6.19
N ALA A 105 -0.36 -7.32 -6.80
CA ALA A 105 0.47 -8.49 -6.55
C ALA A 105 1.96 -8.13 -6.72
N MET A 106 2.74 -8.29 -5.65
CA MET A 106 4.14 -7.91 -5.64
C MET A 106 5.00 -9.00 -6.28
N ALA A 107 5.79 -8.63 -7.28
CA ALA A 107 6.78 -9.53 -7.86
C ALA A 107 8.02 -9.60 -6.94
N VAL A 108 7.94 -10.45 -5.91
CA VAL A 108 9.06 -10.65 -4.96
C VAL A 108 10.20 -11.40 -5.67
N PRO A 109 11.40 -10.81 -5.79
CA PRO A 109 12.51 -11.44 -6.49
C PRO A 109 13.06 -12.63 -5.68
N ILE A 110 13.48 -13.68 -6.38
CA ILE A 110 14.31 -14.73 -5.79
C ILE A 110 15.70 -14.13 -5.54
N MET A 111 16.18 -14.22 -4.29
CA MET A 111 17.42 -13.61 -3.83
C MET A 111 18.28 -14.64 -3.10
N ALA A 112 19.61 -14.55 -3.28
CA ALA A 112 20.59 -15.31 -2.52
C ALA A 112 21.10 -14.50 -1.31
N VAL A 113 21.77 -15.17 -0.37
CA VAL A 113 22.42 -14.48 0.76
C VAL A 113 23.48 -13.50 0.23
N GLY A 114 23.43 -12.26 0.71
CA GLY A 114 24.27 -11.15 0.27
C GLY A 114 23.65 -10.29 -0.83
N ASP A 115 22.54 -10.72 -1.44
CA ASP A 115 21.85 -9.92 -2.45
C ASP A 115 21.16 -8.70 -1.84
N ILE A 116 21.21 -7.61 -2.60
CA ILE A 116 20.43 -6.40 -2.39
C ILE A 116 19.56 -6.18 -3.64
N ARG A 117 18.25 -6.02 -3.46
CA ARG A 117 17.31 -5.75 -4.56
C ARG A 117 16.28 -4.70 -4.15
N SER A 118 15.89 -3.86 -5.10
CA SER A 118 14.77 -2.95 -4.92
C SER A 118 13.49 -3.65 -5.35
N ILE A 119 12.43 -3.49 -4.55
CA ILE A 119 11.06 -3.86 -4.94
C ILE A 119 10.20 -2.60 -4.95
N VAL A 120 9.33 -2.50 -5.96
CA VAL A 120 8.29 -1.48 -6.03
C VAL A 120 6.97 -2.14 -5.68
N PHE A 121 6.20 -1.49 -4.82
CA PHE A 121 4.85 -1.89 -4.49
C PHE A 121 3.90 -0.73 -4.75
N THR A 122 2.77 -1.06 -5.36
CA THR A 122 1.77 -0.12 -5.85
C THR A 122 0.43 -0.50 -5.25
N THR A 123 -0.38 0.48 -4.89
CA THR A 123 -1.71 0.23 -4.35
C THR A 123 -2.67 -0.26 -5.43
N GLN A 124 -3.56 -1.18 -5.09
CA GLN A 124 -4.67 -1.52 -5.99
C GLN A 124 -5.54 -0.28 -6.25
N PRO A 125 -6.12 -0.15 -7.45
CA PRO A 125 -7.02 0.97 -7.77
C PRO A 125 -8.18 1.11 -6.78
N ASN A 126 -8.69 -0.01 -6.28
CA ASN A 126 -9.82 -0.10 -5.35
C ASN A 126 -9.43 -0.12 -3.86
N SER A 127 -8.16 0.06 -3.50
CA SER A 127 -7.79 0.19 -2.08
C SER A 127 -8.53 1.40 -1.48
N VAL A 128 -9.04 1.25 -0.27
CA VAL A 128 -9.73 2.35 0.45
C VAL A 128 -8.77 3.14 1.33
N ASN A 129 -7.65 2.54 1.74
CA ASN A 129 -6.78 3.14 2.76
C ASN A 129 -5.56 3.84 2.16
N TRP A 130 -5.03 3.35 1.04
CA TRP A 130 -3.71 3.72 0.52
C TRP A 130 -3.77 4.14 -0.94
N ILE A 131 -2.98 5.12 -1.38
CA ILE A 131 -2.77 5.47 -2.81
C ILE A 131 -1.29 5.41 -3.20
N GLY A 132 -1.03 5.31 -4.50
CA GLY A 132 0.29 5.55 -5.10
C GLY A 132 1.20 4.33 -5.07
N SER A 133 2.50 4.58 -5.05
CA SER A 133 3.55 3.57 -5.03
C SER A 133 4.70 4.01 -4.14
N ASN A 134 5.45 3.03 -3.64
CA ASN A 134 6.71 3.25 -2.97
C ASN A 134 7.68 2.09 -3.26
N ASN A 135 8.94 2.25 -2.89
CA ASN A 135 9.97 1.25 -3.04
C ASN A 135 10.55 0.83 -1.67
N ALA A 136 11.10 -0.38 -1.64
CA ALA A 136 11.88 -0.85 -0.51
C ALA A 136 13.13 -1.58 -1.01
N MET A 137 14.21 -1.47 -0.26
CA MET A 137 15.43 -2.23 -0.44
C MET A 137 15.34 -3.51 0.39
N LEU A 138 15.35 -4.65 -0.28
CA LEU A 138 15.40 -5.97 0.31
C LEU A 138 16.86 -6.42 0.42
N ILE A 139 17.21 -6.99 1.57
CA ILE A 139 18.54 -7.54 1.84
C ILE A 139 18.38 -8.92 2.48
N ILE A 140 19.01 -9.94 1.89
CA ILE A 140 19.12 -11.26 2.53
C ILE A 140 20.50 -11.40 3.15
N GLY A 141 20.56 -11.65 4.46
CA GLY A 141 21.80 -11.92 5.19
C GLY A 141 21.97 -11.08 6.46
N PHE A 142 22.98 -11.43 7.25
CA PHE A 142 23.23 -10.75 8.52
C PHE A 142 23.75 -9.32 8.31
N PRO A 143 23.32 -8.34 9.12
CA PRO A 143 23.77 -6.93 9.03
C PRO A 143 25.29 -6.76 9.05
N GLY A 144 26.03 -7.69 9.70
CA GLY A 144 27.49 -7.68 9.76
C GLY A 144 28.23 -8.06 8.47
N ILE A 145 27.54 -8.56 7.44
CA ILE A 145 28.13 -8.91 6.14
C ILE A 145 28.00 -7.73 5.16
N VAL A 146 26.91 -6.96 5.22
CA VAL A 146 26.65 -5.85 4.30
C VAL A 146 27.59 -4.67 4.57
N SER A 147 27.97 -4.43 5.83
CA SER A 147 28.97 -3.41 6.21
C SER A 147 30.37 -3.67 5.66
N ARG A 148 30.67 -4.86 5.13
CA ARG A 148 31.93 -5.14 4.43
C ARG A 148 31.88 -4.82 2.95
N LEU A 149 30.72 -4.68 2.32
CA LEU A 149 30.65 -4.42 0.87
C LEU A 149 31.11 -2.99 0.52
N ASP A 150 30.82 -2.00 1.38
CA ASP A 150 31.33 -0.62 1.23
C ASP A 150 32.85 -0.52 1.40
N LEU A 151 33.49 -1.53 2.01
CA LEU A 151 34.95 -1.56 2.18
C LEU A 151 35.68 -2.06 0.92
N PHE A 152 35.00 -2.74 0.00
CA PHE A 152 35.63 -3.31 -1.21
C PHE A 152 35.47 -2.44 -2.47
N LEU A 153 34.61 -1.42 -2.44
CA LEU A 153 34.44 -0.49 -3.57
C LEU A 153 35.36 0.75 -3.50
N ASN A 154 36.15 0.90 -2.43
CA ASN A 154 37.02 2.07 -2.22
C ASN A 154 38.53 1.76 -2.24
N THR A 155 38.95 0.59 -2.73
CA THR A 155 40.37 0.28 -2.95
C THR A 155 40.68 0.20 -4.44
N THR A 156 40.53 1.32 -5.14
CA THR A 156 41.24 1.54 -6.40
C THR A 156 42.72 1.77 -6.10
N LEU A 157 43.56 0.93 -6.70
CA LEU A 157 45.02 0.91 -6.64
C LEU A 157 45.67 2.30 -6.83
N PRO A 158 46.72 2.65 -6.06
CA PRO A 158 47.75 3.54 -6.56
C PRO A 158 48.74 2.71 -7.40
N SER A 159 48.81 3.05 -8.68
CA SER A 159 49.82 2.62 -9.65
C SER A 159 51.23 2.88 -9.13
N THR A 160 52.05 1.84 -9.02
CA THR A 160 53.51 2.00 -8.91
C THR A 160 54.09 2.24 -10.30
N LEU A 161 54.66 3.43 -10.49
CA LEU A 161 55.74 3.70 -11.45
C LEU A 161 57.02 2.99 -11.00
#